data_AF-A0A836HAW5-F1
#
_entry.id   AF-A0A836HAW5-F1
#
_cell.length_a   1.000
_cell.length_b   1.000
_cell.length_c   1.000
_cell.angle_alpha   90.00
_cell.angle_beta   90.00
_cell.angle_gamma   90.00
#
_symmetry.space_group_name_H-M   'P 1'
#
loop_
_entity.id
_entity.type
_entity.pdbx_description
1 polymer ?
#
loop_
_entity_poly.entity_id
_entity_poly.type
_entity_poly.pdbx_seq_one_letter_code
_entity_poly.pdbx_strand_id
1 'polypeptide(L)'
;MCCILSGGAVRSSSRAEPSHPLYRTYWCWNTHTHIDRINGPSKRGQLARTTLRRFLPRLAKMASPAAAEAREMETKRDLSILQSGRPVPGCQNTPELLAAHEKVTGGKPFFRFPPEPNGFLHIGHAKSMNLNFGSARAHGGKCYLRYDDTNPEAEEQIYIDAIMEMVEWMGWKPDWVTFSSDYFDQLYAFAVQLIKGGKAYVDHSTPDELKQQRDLREDSPWRNRSVEENLFLFDHMRQGRYAEGEATLRVKGDMKSDNPNMRDFIAYRVKYVEHPHVKDKWCIYPSYDFTHCLIDSLEDIDYSLCTLEFETRRESYFWLLSELNLWRPRVWEFSRLNVTGSLLSKRKINVLVRKGIVRGFDDPRLLTLAGMRRRGYTPAAINRFCELIGITRSMNVIQISMLENTLREDLDERCERRLMVIDPIKVVVDNWTGERTIECPNHPSRPALGNRAVTFTDTFYIDRSDFHTEDNNKKFYGLAPGPRVVGLKYSGNVVCKGFEVDAKGQPTLIHVDIDFSRTQKPKTNISWVSATTCTPVEVRLYNALLKDDRAAIDSEFLKFIDEKSEAVSHGYAEKGVENFKQFQSIQAERFGYFVVDPDTTADHLVMNRVLGLREDKGKATMPEPAAAKK
;
A
#
# COMPACT_ATOMS: atom_id res chain seq x y z
N MET A 1 46.74 21.18 34.55
CA MET A 1 46.22 22.36 35.26
C MET A 1 44.76 22.07 35.57
N CYS A 2 44.51 21.39 36.70
CA CYS A 2 44.18 21.97 38.03
C CYS A 2 42.73 22.48 38.04
N CYS A 3 41.80 22.09 38.92
CA CYS A 3 41.74 21.24 40.13
C CYS A 3 40.23 20.87 40.29
N ILE A 4 39.77 19.67 40.67
CA ILE A 4 40.00 18.86 41.89
C ILE A 4 39.18 19.35 43.11
N LEU A 5 38.22 18.47 43.50
CA LEU A 5 37.71 18.11 44.85
C LEU A 5 36.89 19.17 45.61
N SER A 6 35.91 18.86 46.46
CA SER A 6 35.56 17.71 47.33
C SER A 6 34.17 18.02 47.91
N GLY A 7 33.30 17.13 48.41
CA GLY A 7 33.48 15.78 48.92
C GLY A 7 32.74 15.64 50.27
N GLY A 8 31.77 14.72 50.31
CA GLY A 8 31.36 13.90 51.46
C GLY A 8 30.41 14.49 52.53
N ALA A 9 29.70 13.72 53.36
CA ALA A 9 29.27 12.31 53.36
C ALA A 9 28.53 12.04 54.72
N VAL A 10 27.76 10.94 54.80
CA VAL A 10 27.41 10.13 56.02
C VAL A 10 26.29 10.70 56.94
N ARG A 11 25.30 10.01 57.57
CA ARG A 11 24.99 8.66 58.19
C ARG A 11 23.44 8.47 58.11
N SER A 12 22.82 7.33 57.76
CA SER A 12 22.55 6.04 58.45
C SER A 12 21.56 6.00 59.64
N SER A 13 20.66 4.98 59.61
CA SER A 13 19.82 4.34 60.66
C SER A 13 18.31 4.72 60.66
N SER A 14 17.30 3.91 61.00
CA SER A 14 16.96 2.47 60.95
C SER A 14 15.65 2.28 61.78
N ARG A 15 14.71 1.42 61.32
CA ARG A 15 13.56 0.81 62.07
C ARG A 15 12.41 1.76 62.47
N ALA A 16 11.12 1.39 62.59
CA ALA A 16 10.43 0.10 62.64
C ALA A 16 8.97 0.21 62.12
N GLU A 17 8.40 -0.94 61.74
CA GLU A 17 6.96 -1.30 61.69
C GLU A 17 6.27 -1.18 63.08
N PRO A 18 4.91 -1.25 63.25
CA PRO A 18 4.06 -2.36 62.76
C PRO A 18 2.54 -2.12 62.46
N SER A 19 1.95 -3.19 61.90
CA SER A 19 0.62 -3.80 62.18
C SER A 19 -0.70 -3.26 61.58
N HIS A 20 -1.20 -4.06 60.63
CA HIS A 20 -2.58 -4.47 60.25
C HIS A 20 -3.56 -4.72 61.44
N PRO A 21 -4.91 -4.93 61.28
CA PRO A 21 -5.48 -5.95 60.36
C PRO A 21 -6.98 -5.88 59.89
N LEU A 22 -7.34 -6.86 59.04
CA LEU A 22 -8.65 -7.54 58.80
C LEU A 22 -9.78 -6.90 57.96
N TYR A 23 -10.14 -7.55 56.83
CA TYR A 23 -11.26 -8.50 56.77
C TYR A 23 -11.06 -9.52 55.63
N ARG A 24 -11.54 -10.74 55.86
CA ARG A 24 -11.28 -11.99 55.13
C ARG A 24 -12.62 -12.67 54.83
N THR A 25 -12.60 -13.69 53.95
CA THR A 25 -13.48 -14.89 53.87
C THR A 25 -14.67 -14.86 52.86
N TYR A 26 -15.02 -15.91 52.08
CA TYR A 26 -14.57 -17.32 52.00
C TYR A 26 -15.25 -18.17 50.85
N TRP A 27 -14.67 -19.36 50.57
CA TRP A 27 -15.19 -20.68 50.06
C TRP A 27 -15.82 -20.78 48.64
N CYS A 28 -15.40 -21.59 47.64
CA CYS A 28 -14.77 -22.93 47.45
C CYS A 28 -15.73 -24.15 47.44
N TRP A 29 -15.67 -24.96 46.35
CA TRP A 29 -15.71 -26.46 46.21
C TRP A 29 -16.25 -26.86 44.80
N ASN A 30 -15.51 -27.58 43.93
CA ASN A 30 -15.27 -29.05 43.83
C ASN A 30 -16.57 -29.86 43.55
N THR A 31 -16.71 -30.90 42.69
CA THR A 31 -15.86 -31.72 41.81
C THR A 31 -16.72 -32.83 41.14
N HIS A 32 -16.20 -33.48 40.07
CA HIS A 32 -16.35 -34.91 39.67
C HIS A 32 -17.56 -35.37 38.81
N THR A 33 -17.37 -35.79 37.53
CA THR A 33 -17.19 -37.18 36.96
C THR A 33 -18.45 -38.06 37.06
N HIS A 34 -18.94 -38.86 36.09
CA HIS A 34 -18.32 -39.83 35.16
C HIS A 34 -19.40 -40.41 34.19
N ILE A 35 -18.99 -40.81 32.96
CA ILE A 35 -19.30 -42.07 32.22
C ILE A 35 -20.77 -42.56 32.04
N ASP A 36 -21.25 -42.76 30.79
CA ASP A 36 -21.33 -44.10 30.14
C ASP A 36 -21.90 -44.12 28.70
N ARG A 37 -21.46 -45.13 27.92
CA ARG A 37 -21.92 -45.52 26.56
C ARG A 37 -23.12 -46.50 26.64
N ILE A 38 -23.87 -46.69 25.54
CA ILE A 38 -24.21 -48.00 24.89
C ILE A 38 -25.47 -47.94 23.95
N ASN A 39 -25.27 -48.40 22.69
CA ASN A 39 -26.10 -49.16 21.69
C ASN A 39 -27.63 -48.93 21.53
N GLY A 40 -28.18 -48.58 20.35
CA GLY A 40 -28.56 -49.44 19.18
C GLY A 40 -30.09 -49.73 19.14
N PRO A 41 -30.78 -50.27 18.08
CA PRO A 41 -30.41 -50.63 16.71
C PRO A 41 -31.45 -50.23 15.60
N SER A 42 -31.19 -50.76 14.39
CA SER A 42 -31.81 -50.63 13.04
C SER A 42 -33.26 -51.11 12.79
N LYS A 43 -33.96 -50.60 11.75
CA LYS A 43 -34.29 -51.26 10.44
C LYS A 43 -35.46 -50.58 9.68
N ARG A 44 -35.31 -50.52 8.34
CA ARG A 44 -36.29 -50.68 7.21
C ARG A 44 -37.73 -50.17 7.45
N GLY A 45 -38.32 -49.28 6.65
CA GLY A 45 -38.31 -49.19 5.19
C GLY A 45 -39.78 -49.15 4.72
N GLN A 46 -40.10 -48.19 3.84
CA GLN A 46 -41.36 -47.99 3.11
C GLN A 46 -42.58 -47.45 3.89
N LEU A 47 -42.82 -46.14 3.73
CA LEU A 47 -44.10 -45.69 3.18
C LEU A 47 -43.84 -44.52 2.22
N ALA A 48 -44.08 -44.79 0.94
CA ALA A 48 -44.01 -43.83 -0.14
C ALA A 48 -45.22 -42.90 -0.10
N ARG A 49 -44.97 -41.60 -0.35
CA ARG A 49 -45.81 -40.60 -1.05
C ARG A 49 -45.66 -39.22 -0.42
N THR A 50 -44.57 -38.52 -0.73
CA THR A 50 -44.53 -37.03 -0.82
C THR A 50 -43.11 -36.57 -1.14
N THR A 51 -42.72 -36.57 -2.42
CA THR A 51 -41.86 -35.52 -3.03
C THR A 51 -41.59 -35.88 -4.48
N LEU A 52 -42.47 -35.42 -5.37
CA LEU A 52 -42.26 -35.45 -6.82
C LEU A 52 -42.39 -34.01 -7.32
N ARG A 53 -41.45 -33.16 -6.87
CA ARG A 53 -41.21 -31.79 -7.36
C ARG A 53 -39.95 -31.22 -6.70
N ARG A 54 -38.79 -31.73 -7.12
CA ARG A 54 -37.47 -31.09 -7.04
C ARG A 54 -36.48 -32.14 -7.48
N PHE A 55 -36.13 -32.18 -8.76
CA PHE A 55 -34.80 -32.46 -9.28
C PHE A 55 -34.87 -32.45 -10.81
N LEU A 56 -33.90 -31.74 -11.40
CA LEU A 56 -33.65 -31.43 -12.81
C LEU A 56 -34.35 -30.15 -13.32
N PRO A 57 -33.57 -29.20 -13.88
CA PRO A 57 -32.43 -29.46 -14.76
C PRO A 57 -31.07 -28.96 -14.23
N ARG A 58 -30.07 -29.84 -14.22
CA ARG A 58 -28.64 -29.53 -14.05
C ARG A 58 -27.82 -29.86 -15.31
N LEU A 59 -28.45 -29.85 -16.49
CA LEU A 59 -27.84 -30.25 -17.77
C LEU A 59 -28.15 -29.30 -18.95
N ALA A 60 -28.31 -28.00 -18.68
CA ALA A 60 -28.37 -26.99 -19.74
C ALA A 60 -27.75 -25.67 -19.28
N LYS A 61 -26.43 -25.57 -19.36
CA LYS A 61 -25.68 -24.30 -19.48
C LYS A 61 -24.23 -24.57 -19.90
N MET A 62 -24.08 -25.12 -21.09
CA MET A 62 -22.91 -24.89 -21.95
C MET A 62 -23.44 -24.16 -23.18
N ALA A 63 -23.29 -22.83 -23.21
CA ALA A 63 -23.21 -21.98 -24.42
C ALA A 63 -23.29 -20.49 -24.05
N SER A 64 -22.17 -19.78 -24.22
CA SER A 64 -22.01 -18.42 -24.78
C SER A 64 -20.86 -17.65 -24.10
N PRO A 65 -19.76 -17.32 -24.82
CA PRO A 65 -18.65 -16.50 -24.32
C PRO A 65 -18.92 -14.97 -24.30
N ALA A 66 -20.18 -14.53 -24.26
CA ALA A 66 -20.54 -13.11 -24.39
C ALA A 66 -21.24 -12.50 -23.16
N ALA A 67 -21.19 -13.16 -22.00
CA ALA A 67 -21.84 -12.68 -20.76
C ALA A 67 -20.84 -12.45 -19.60
N ALA A 68 -19.59 -12.15 -19.94
CA ALA A 68 -18.53 -11.81 -18.99
C ALA A 68 -18.34 -10.28 -18.82
N GLU A 69 -19.30 -9.47 -19.25
CA GLU A 69 -19.34 -8.04 -18.95
C GLU A 69 -20.09 -7.80 -17.62
N ALA A 70 -19.38 -7.13 -16.71
CA ALA A 70 -19.89 -6.35 -15.58
C ALA A 70 -20.97 -7.01 -14.69
N ARG A 71 -20.55 -7.83 -13.73
CA ARG A 71 -21.22 -7.83 -12.42
C ARG A 71 -20.56 -6.78 -11.54
N GLU A 72 -21.01 -5.54 -11.67
CA GLU A 72 -20.65 -4.47 -10.73
C GLU A 72 -21.14 -4.85 -9.32
N MET A 73 -20.22 -4.85 -8.35
CA MET A 73 -20.57 -4.94 -6.92
C MET A 73 -21.18 -3.60 -6.49
N GLU A 74 -22.49 -3.55 -6.48
CA GLU A 74 -23.35 -2.36 -6.34
C GLU A 74 -23.44 -1.76 -4.92
N THR A 75 -22.36 -1.74 -4.12
CA THR A 75 -22.50 -1.34 -2.69
C THR A 75 -21.57 -0.26 -2.13
N LYS A 76 -20.69 0.41 -2.89
CA LYS A 76 -19.68 1.31 -2.26
C LYS A 76 -19.38 2.65 -2.90
N ARG A 77 -20.15 3.11 -3.88
CA ARG A 77 -19.96 4.44 -4.48
C ARG A 77 -21.21 5.32 -4.44
N ASP A 78 -22.23 4.95 -3.67
CA ASP A 78 -23.45 5.75 -3.57
C ASP A 78 -23.14 7.18 -3.10
N LEU A 79 -23.39 8.14 -4.00
CA LEU A 79 -23.25 9.56 -3.73
C LEU A 79 -24.12 10.02 -2.57
N SER A 80 -25.22 9.34 -2.23
CA SER A 80 -26.09 9.69 -1.10
C SER A 80 -25.32 9.77 0.22
N ILE A 81 -24.30 8.90 0.40
CA ILE A 81 -23.43 8.90 1.58
C ILE A 81 -22.57 10.16 1.60
N LEU A 82 -22.10 10.63 0.44
CA LEU A 82 -21.32 11.85 0.30
C LEU A 82 -22.21 13.11 0.36
N GLN A 83 -23.46 13.01 -0.07
CA GLN A 83 -24.46 14.07 -0.01
C GLN A 83 -24.84 14.43 1.42
N SER A 84 -24.72 13.48 2.36
CA SER A 84 -24.90 13.71 3.81
C SER A 84 -23.81 14.59 4.45
N GLY A 85 -22.89 15.14 3.66
CA GLY A 85 -21.78 16.01 4.10
C GLY A 85 -22.16 16.91 5.26
N ARG A 86 -21.26 17.05 6.24
CA ARG A 86 -21.63 17.65 7.53
C ARG A 86 -21.75 19.17 7.40
N PRO A 87 -22.97 19.72 7.43
CA PRO A 87 -23.18 21.14 7.20
C PRO A 87 -22.57 21.95 8.34
N VAL A 88 -22.01 23.12 8.03
CA VAL A 88 -21.72 24.15 9.03
C VAL A 88 -22.92 25.10 9.06
N PRO A 89 -23.54 25.33 10.23
CA PRO A 89 -24.66 26.27 10.36
C PRO A 89 -24.33 27.64 9.75
N GLY A 90 -25.31 28.25 9.07
CA GLY A 90 -25.16 29.57 8.47
C GLY A 90 -24.42 29.60 7.12
N CYS A 91 -23.74 28.52 6.73
CA CYS A 91 -23.12 28.43 5.41
C CYS A 91 -24.08 27.68 4.46
N GLN A 92 -24.49 28.27 3.34
CA GLN A 92 -25.28 27.64 2.27
C GLN A 92 -24.94 28.26 0.90
N ASN A 93 -25.04 27.47 -0.18
CA ASN A 93 -24.96 28.02 -1.53
C ASN A 93 -26.23 28.81 -1.81
N THR A 94 -26.10 30.04 -2.34
CA THR A 94 -27.25 30.82 -2.77
C THR A 94 -27.86 30.22 -4.04
N PRO A 95 -29.12 30.53 -4.38
CA PRO A 95 -29.73 30.10 -5.64
C PRO A 95 -28.90 30.51 -6.88
N GLU A 96 -28.26 31.67 -6.84
CA GLU A 96 -27.39 32.17 -7.92
C GLU A 96 -26.14 31.31 -8.07
N LEU A 97 -25.49 30.95 -6.95
CA LEU A 97 -24.32 30.06 -6.97
C LEU A 97 -24.68 28.66 -7.47
N LEU A 98 -25.83 28.12 -7.06
CA LEU A 98 -26.34 26.83 -7.55
C LEU A 98 -26.55 26.86 -9.07
N ALA A 99 -27.22 27.91 -9.59
CA ALA A 99 -27.48 28.05 -11.01
C ALA A 99 -26.19 28.26 -11.83
N ALA A 100 -25.23 29.04 -11.31
CA ALA A 100 -23.93 29.24 -11.95
C ALA A 100 -23.13 27.94 -12.03
N HIS A 101 -23.08 27.20 -10.93
CA HIS A 101 -22.42 25.90 -10.85
C HIS A 101 -23.07 24.86 -11.79
N GLU A 102 -24.40 24.73 -11.76
CA GLU A 102 -25.13 23.81 -12.64
C GLU A 102 -24.90 24.11 -14.12
N LYS A 103 -24.75 25.40 -14.47
CA LYS A 103 -24.41 25.81 -15.84
C LYS A 103 -23.01 25.34 -16.27
N VAL A 104 -22.05 25.29 -15.36
CA VAL A 104 -20.68 24.81 -15.64
C VAL A 104 -20.63 23.29 -15.69
N THR A 105 -21.21 22.61 -14.70
CA THR A 105 -21.10 21.15 -14.56
C THR A 105 -22.10 20.38 -15.40
N GLY A 106 -23.21 21.01 -15.80
CA GLY A 106 -24.33 20.35 -16.47
C GLY A 106 -24.97 19.26 -15.60
N GLY A 107 -24.88 19.40 -14.27
CA GLY A 107 -25.37 18.43 -13.30
C GLY A 107 -24.49 17.17 -13.13
N LYS A 108 -23.29 17.15 -13.73
CA LYS A 108 -22.34 16.03 -13.56
C LYS A 108 -21.44 16.28 -12.34
N PRO A 109 -21.19 15.26 -11.50
CA PRO A 109 -20.42 15.45 -10.28
C PRO A 109 -18.93 15.61 -10.55
N PHE A 110 -18.32 16.66 -10.00
CA PHE A 110 -16.89 16.95 -10.13
C PHE A 110 -16.13 16.57 -8.85
N PHE A 111 -14.98 15.94 -9.02
CA PHE A 111 -14.07 15.47 -7.96
C PHE A 111 -12.65 15.97 -8.22
N ARG A 112 -11.77 15.82 -7.21
CA ARG A 112 -10.32 16.01 -7.42
C ARG A 112 -9.49 15.10 -6.54
N PHE A 113 -8.38 14.62 -7.10
CA PHE A 113 -7.27 14.05 -6.35
C PHE A 113 -6.15 15.11 -6.26
N PRO A 114 -5.92 15.72 -5.08
CA PRO A 114 -4.98 16.83 -4.94
C PRO A 114 -3.69 16.43 -4.16
N PRO A 115 -2.76 15.66 -4.73
CA PRO A 115 -1.51 15.33 -4.03
C PRO A 115 -0.55 16.53 -3.98
N GLU A 116 0.14 16.69 -2.86
CA GLU A 116 1.29 17.58 -2.77
C GLU A 116 2.50 16.96 -3.51
N PRO A 117 3.17 17.67 -4.43
CA PRO A 117 4.31 17.15 -5.20
C PRO A 117 5.61 17.20 -4.41
N ASN A 118 5.60 16.65 -3.19
CA ASN A 118 6.75 16.66 -2.28
C ASN A 118 7.26 15.26 -1.91
N GLY A 119 6.63 14.20 -2.42
CA GLY A 119 7.00 12.83 -2.11
C GLY A 119 6.31 11.82 -3.01
N PHE A 120 6.81 10.58 -3.00
CA PHE A 120 6.23 9.49 -3.78
C PHE A 120 4.88 9.04 -3.21
N LEU A 121 3.94 8.74 -4.11
CA LEU A 121 2.66 8.15 -3.74
C LEU A 121 2.84 6.77 -3.10
N HIS A 122 1.87 6.38 -2.26
CA HIS A 122 1.86 5.12 -1.52
C HIS A 122 0.45 4.54 -1.49
N ILE A 123 0.25 3.33 -0.97
CA ILE A 123 -1.04 2.65 -0.96
C ILE A 123 -2.19 3.48 -0.35
N GLY A 124 -1.90 4.35 0.63
CA GLY A 124 -2.89 5.31 1.14
C GLY A 124 -3.39 6.32 0.10
N HIS A 125 -2.52 6.77 -0.81
CA HIS A 125 -2.88 7.62 -1.93
C HIS A 125 -3.70 6.85 -2.98
N ALA A 126 -3.42 5.55 -3.19
CA ALA A 126 -4.26 4.71 -4.06
C ALA A 126 -5.71 4.62 -3.56
N LYS A 127 -5.95 4.59 -2.23
CA LYS A 127 -7.31 4.71 -1.68
C LYS A 127 -7.97 6.03 -2.09
N SER A 128 -7.25 7.15 -1.98
CA SER A 128 -7.77 8.47 -2.36
C SER A 128 -8.03 8.58 -3.88
N MET A 129 -7.13 8.06 -4.71
CA MET A 129 -7.31 8.01 -6.16
C MET A 129 -8.51 7.15 -6.55
N ASN A 130 -8.60 5.93 -6.02
CA ASN A 130 -9.74 5.03 -6.28
C ASN A 130 -11.06 5.66 -5.85
N LEU A 131 -11.06 6.39 -4.74
CA LEU A 131 -12.23 7.10 -4.28
C LEU A 131 -12.62 8.23 -5.23
N ASN A 132 -11.72 9.15 -5.56
CA ASN A 132 -12.04 10.32 -6.39
C ASN A 132 -12.32 9.93 -7.86
N PHE A 133 -11.36 9.30 -8.54
CA PHE A 133 -11.52 8.88 -9.93
C PHE A 133 -12.57 7.79 -10.09
N GLY A 134 -12.62 6.82 -9.17
CA GLY A 134 -13.60 5.75 -9.22
C GLY A 134 -15.04 6.24 -8.99
N SER A 135 -15.25 7.25 -8.14
CA SER A 135 -16.57 7.86 -7.95
C SER A 135 -17.00 8.70 -9.13
N ALA A 136 -16.08 9.49 -9.72
CA ALA A 136 -16.33 10.22 -10.95
C ALA A 136 -16.76 9.26 -12.08
N ARG A 137 -15.98 8.20 -12.32
CA ARG A 137 -16.28 7.19 -13.34
C ARG A 137 -17.63 6.51 -13.11
N ALA A 138 -17.94 6.12 -11.88
CA ALA A 138 -19.18 5.41 -11.55
C ALA A 138 -20.46 6.26 -11.74
N HIS A 139 -20.34 7.60 -11.76
CA HIS A 139 -21.49 8.50 -11.87
C HIS A 139 -21.45 9.38 -13.12
N GLY A 140 -20.64 9.01 -14.13
CA GLY A 140 -20.47 9.82 -15.35
C GLY A 140 -19.98 11.25 -15.08
N GLY A 141 -19.31 11.44 -13.93
CA GLY A 141 -18.71 12.69 -13.48
C GLY A 141 -17.32 12.90 -14.05
N LYS A 142 -16.62 13.90 -13.50
CA LYS A 142 -15.26 14.26 -13.89
C LYS A 142 -14.34 14.39 -12.69
N CYS A 143 -13.04 14.19 -12.89
CA CYS A 143 -12.05 14.29 -11.83
C CYS A 143 -10.79 15.02 -12.26
N TYR A 144 -10.42 16.04 -11.49
CA TYR A 144 -9.12 16.71 -11.60
C TYR A 144 -8.01 15.86 -10.96
N LEU A 145 -6.82 15.90 -11.57
CA LEU A 145 -5.56 15.72 -10.87
C LEU A 145 -5.01 17.12 -10.59
N ARG A 146 -4.97 17.54 -9.33
CA ARG A 146 -4.45 18.85 -8.95
C ARG A 146 -3.15 18.71 -8.18
N TYR A 147 -2.05 19.22 -8.70
CA TYR A 147 -0.84 19.34 -7.90
C TYR A 147 -1.05 20.42 -6.86
N ASP A 148 -1.07 20.05 -5.58
CA ASP A 148 -1.17 21.03 -4.49
C ASP A 148 0.20 21.61 -4.18
N ASP A 149 0.64 22.48 -5.08
CA ASP A 149 1.98 23.05 -5.17
C ASP A 149 2.05 24.44 -4.49
N THR A 150 1.59 24.53 -3.25
CA THR A 150 1.53 25.81 -2.50
C THR A 150 2.76 26.08 -1.64
N ASN A 151 3.75 25.17 -1.65
CA ASN A 151 4.95 25.27 -0.83
C ASN A 151 6.23 25.05 -1.65
N PRO A 152 6.85 26.13 -2.18
CA PRO A 152 7.95 26.02 -3.15
C PRO A 152 9.21 25.31 -2.60
N GLU A 153 9.42 25.28 -1.27
CA GLU A 153 10.59 24.62 -0.65
C GLU A 153 10.54 23.09 -0.71
N ALA A 154 9.36 22.50 -0.78
CA ALA A 154 9.18 21.07 -0.60
C ALA A 154 9.01 20.30 -1.93
N GLU A 155 8.94 21.03 -3.03
CA GLU A 155 8.44 20.53 -4.31
C GLU A 155 9.57 20.38 -5.32
N GLU A 156 9.57 19.25 -6.01
CA GLU A 156 10.61 18.92 -6.99
C GLU A 156 9.97 18.30 -8.23
N GLN A 157 10.52 18.59 -9.41
CA GLN A 157 10.00 18.08 -10.68
C GLN A 157 9.88 16.55 -10.70
N ILE A 158 10.82 15.85 -10.05
CA ILE A 158 10.79 14.38 -9.92
C ILE A 158 9.50 13.87 -9.28
N TYR A 159 8.91 14.60 -8.32
CA TYR A 159 7.67 14.19 -7.68
C TYR A 159 6.45 14.48 -8.57
N ILE A 160 6.46 15.59 -9.31
CA ILE A 160 5.41 15.92 -10.29
C ILE A 160 5.31 14.80 -11.32
N ASP A 161 6.45 14.42 -11.91
CA ASP A 161 6.53 13.38 -12.93
C ASP A 161 6.12 12.02 -12.36
N ALA A 162 6.64 11.64 -11.18
CA ALA A 162 6.33 10.36 -10.54
C ALA A 162 4.86 10.23 -10.13
N ILE A 163 4.21 11.32 -9.72
CA ILE A 163 2.77 11.30 -9.41
C ILE A 163 1.96 10.98 -10.66
N MET A 164 2.22 11.65 -11.79
CA MET A 164 1.48 11.40 -13.04
C MET A 164 1.72 9.97 -13.51
N GLU A 165 2.97 9.50 -13.50
CA GLU A 165 3.31 8.13 -13.88
C GLU A 165 2.52 7.11 -13.05
N MET A 166 2.38 7.33 -11.74
CA MET A 166 1.63 6.44 -10.87
C MET A 166 0.11 6.56 -11.04
N VAL A 167 -0.42 7.74 -11.37
CA VAL A 167 -1.84 7.94 -11.73
C VAL A 167 -2.17 7.14 -12.99
N GLU A 168 -1.35 7.26 -14.03
CA GLU A 168 -1.50 6.53 -15.29
C GLU A 168 -1.33 5.01 -15.10
N TRP A 169 -0.30 4.60 -14.37
CA TRP A 169 -0.07 3.18 -14.06
C TRP A 169 -1.24 2.55 -13.30
N MET A 170 -1.87 3.30 -12.39
CA MET A 170 -3.08 2.87 -11.68
C MET A 170 -4.33 2.76 -12.57
N GLY A 171 -4.23 3.15 -13.84
CA GLY A 171 -5.30 3.08 -14.83
C GLY A 171 -6.28 4.25 -14.76
N TRP A 172 -5.90 5.34 -14.10
CA TRP A 172 -6.71 6.56 -14.01
C TRP A 172 -6.32 7.53 -15.12
N LYS A 173 -7.33 8.22 -15.65
CA LYS A 173 -7.14 9.30 -16.62
C LYS A 173 -7.83 10.54 -16.07
N PRO A 174 -7.09 11.56 -15.64
CA PRO A 174 -7.70 12.81 -15.22
C PRO A 174 -8.39 13.51 -16.40
N ASP A 175 -9.52 14.15 -16.13
CA ASP A 175 -10.20 15.02 -17.09
C ASP A 175 -9.38 16.31 -17.30
N TRP A 176 -8.72 16.75 -16.23
CA TRP A 176 -7.86 17.93 -16.21
C TRP A 176 -6.68 17.72 -15.26
N VAL A 177 -5.54 18.28 -15.64
CA VAL A 177 -4.34 18.38 -14.79
C VAL A 177 -4.12 19.86 -14.51
N THR A 178 -4.15 20.24 -13.25
CA THR A 178 -4.01 21.64 -12.80
C THR A 178 -2.96 21.73 -11.70
N PHE A 179 -2.42 22.93 -11.51
CA PHE A 179 -1.54 23.28 -10.41
C PHE A 179 -2.23 24.30 -9.51
N SER A 180 -2.12 24.17 -8.19
CA SER A 180 -2.62 25.20 -7.27
C SER A 180 -2.03 26.57 -7.60
N SER A 181 -0.77 26.60 -8.05
CA SER A 181 -0.06 27.79 -8.48
C SER A 181 -0.58 28.44 -9.77
N ASP A 182 -1.34 27.72 -10.60
CA ASP A 182 -2.08 28.32 -11.74
C ASP A 182 -3.10 29.38 -11.27
N TYR A 183 -3.52 29.29 -10.01
CA TYR A 183 -4.55 30.15 -9.43
C TYR A 183 -3.99 31.28 -8.53
N PHE A 184 -2.67 31.47 -8.45
CA PHE A 184 -2.08 32.47 -7.54
C PHE A 184 -2.58 33.90 -7.81
N ASP A 185 -2.82 34.28 -9.06
CA ASP A 185 -3.38 35.60 -9.37
C ASP A 185 -4.81 35.75 -8.79
N GLN A 186 -5.68 34.75 -8.96
CA GLN A 186 -7.03 34.74 -8.38
C GLN A 186 -7.00 34.69 -6.85
N LEU A 187 -6.12 33.89 -6.27
CA LEU A 187 -5.93 33.81 -4.82
C LEU A 187 -5.46 35.15 -4.24
N TYR A 188 -4.57 35.86 -4.93
CA TYR A 188 -4.16 37.20 -4.53
C TYR A 188 -5.32 38.20 -4.60
N ALA A 189 -6.14 38.13 -5.66
CA ALA A 189 -7.33 38.95 -5.78
C ALA A 189 -8.34 38.70 -4.65
N PHE A 190 -8.55 37.45 -4.25
CA PHE A 190 -9.38 37.11 -3.08
C PHE A 190 -8.82 37.65 -1.78
N ALA A 191 -7.50 37.58 -1.57
CA ALA A 191 -6.87 38.21 -0.41
C ALA A 191 -7.12 39.73 -0.37
N VAL A 192 -6.99 40.41 -1.51
CA VAL A 192 -7.32 41.84 -1.64
C VAL A 192 -8.80 42.11 -1.33
N GLN A 193 -9.72 41.25 -1.80
CA GLN A 193 -11.15 41.37 -1.50
C GLN A 193 -11.43 41.23 0.00
N LEU A 194 -10.79 40.28 0.69
CA LEU A 194 -10.92 40.11 2.14
C LEU A 194 -10.38 41.32 2.91
N ILE A 195 -9.24 41.89 2.48
CA ILE A 195 -8.70 43.11 3.09
C ILE A 195 -9.72 44.26 2.94
N LYS A 196 -10.28 44.45 1.74
CA LYS A 196 -11.31 45.47 1.49
C LYS A 196 -12.57 45.27 2.33
N GLY A 197 -12.94 44.03 2.60
CA GLY A 197 -14.04 43.67 3.51
C GLY A 197 -13.69 43.80 5.01
N GLY A 198 -12.46 44.19 5.36
CA GLY A 198 -11.98 44.23 6.75
C GLY A 198 -11.76 42.85 7.38
N LYS A 199 -11.73 41.79 6.55
CA LYS A 199 -11.66 40.36 6.91
C LYS A 199 -10.27 39.76 6.78
N ALA A 200 -9.27 40.57 6.45
CA ALA A 200 -7.86 40.17 6.50
C ALA A 200 -6.99 41.38 6.85
N TYR A 201 -5.82 41.13 7.44
CA TYR A 201 -4.87 42.17 7.84
C TYR A 201 -3.44 41.66 7.77
N VAL A 202 -2.48 42.57 7.56
CA VAL A 202 -1.06 42.25 7.61
C VAL A 202 -0.59 42.29 9.06
N ASP A 203 0.10 41.23 9.49
CA ASP A 203 0.62 41.04 10.84
C ASP A 203 2.16 40.97 10.80
N HIS A 204 2.81 41.72 11.69
CA HIS A 204 4.28 41.75 11.83
C HIS A 204 4.76 41.05 13.11
N SER A 205 3.88 40.30 13.78
CA SER A 205 4.26 39.47 14.92
C SER A 205 5.18 38.34 14.46
N THR A 206 6.19 38.06 15.26
CA THR A 206 7.08 36.91 15.07
C THR A 206 6.32 35.57 15.20
N PRO A 207 6.87 34.45 14.68
CA PRO A 207 6.22 33.15 14.82
C PRO A 207 5.89 32.75 16.28
N ASP A 208 6.76 33.11 17.23
CA ASP A 208 6.54 32.82 18.66
C ASP A 208 5.42 33.68 19.25
N GLU A 209 5.36 34.97 18.89
CA GLU A 209 4.26 35.86 19.28
C GLU A 209 2.93 35.41 18.68
N LEU A 210 2.91 35.01 17.40
CA LEU A 210 1.70 34.46 16.75
C LEU A 210 1.19 33.22 17.47
N LYS A 211 2.10 32.31 17.83
CA LYS A 211 1.74 31.11 18.60
C LYS A 211 1.17 31.48 19.96
N GLN A 212 1.84 32.36 20.70
CA GLN A 212 1.39 32.84 22.00
C GLN A 212 0.01 33.51 21.93
N GLN A 213 -0.21 34.41 20.97
CA GLN A 213 -1.50 35.07 20.73
C GLN A 213 -2.62 34.05 20.47
N ARG A 214 -2.37 33.02 19.66
CA ARG A 214 -3.35 31.97 19.34
C ARG A 214 -3.64 31.04 20.52
N ASP A 215 -2.64 30.76 21.35
CA ASP A 215 -2.77 29.96 22.57
C ASP A 215 -3.55 30.73 23.64
N LEU A 216 -3.24 32.02 23.82
CA LEU A 216 -3.93 32.93 24.76
C LEU A 216 -5.27 33.45 24.24
N ARG A 217 -5.60 33.23 22.96
CA ARG A 217 -6.81 33.74 22.30
C ARG A 217 -6.88 35.27 22.33
N GLU A 218 -5.75 35.94 22.12
CA GLU A 218 -5.62 37.40 22.15
C GLU A 218 -5.39 37.98 20.76
N ASP A 219 -6.02 39.12 20.49
CA ASP A 219 -5.87 39.81 19.21
C ASP A 219 -4.43 40.33 19.04
N SER A 220 -3.90 40.18 17.83
CA SER A 220 -2.64 40.82 17.45
C SER A 220 -2.75 42.34 17.55
N PRO A 221 -1.69 43.07 17.97
CA PRO A 221 -1.70 44.53 17.98
C PRO A 221 -1.94 45.12 16.58
N TRP A 222 -1.69 44.35 15.52
CA TRP A 222 -1.85 44.75 14.12
C TRP A 222 -3.26 44.46 13.55
N ARG A 223 -4.14 43.80 14.31
CA ARG A 223 -5.44 43.29 13.83
C ARG A 223 -6.44 44.37 13.37
N ASN A 224 -6.34 45.56 13.95
CA ASN A 224 -7.26 46.67 13.73
C ASN A 224 -6.70 47.77 12.82
N ARG A 225 -5.67 47.46 12.02
CA ARG A 225 -5.17 48.34 10.94
C ARG A 225 -6.29 48.71 9.96
N SER A 226 -6.19 49.89 9.35
CA SER A 226 -7.15 50.31 8.33
C SER A 226 -7.05 49.46 7.06
N VAL A 227 -8.09 49.51 6.23
CA VAL A 227 -8.09 48.80 4.94
C VAL A 227 -6.96 49.32 4.05
N GLU A 228 -6.76 50.62 3.99
CA GLU A 228 -5.75 51.29 3.17
C GLU A 228 -4.34 50.89 3.58
N GLU A 229 -4.05 50.86 4.89
CA GLU A 229 -2.76 50.42 5.42
C GLU A 229 -2.51 48.96 5.06
N ASN A 230 -3.49 48.07 5.26
CA ASN A 230 -3.33 46.65 4.94
C ASN A 230 -3.11 46.40 3.44
N LEU A 231 -3.82 47.10 2.55
CA LEU A 231 -3.62 47.00 1.10
C LEU A 231 -2.20 47.42 0.70
N PHE A 232 -1.72 48.53 1.27
CA PHE A 232 -0.37 49.04 1.02
C PHE A 232 0.70 48.04 1.50
N LEU A 233 0.57 47.54 2.73
CA LEU A 233 1.52 46.58 3.30
C LEU A 233 1.51 45.24 2.57
N PHE A 234 0.34 44.76 2.13
CA PHE A 234 0.25 43.49 1.41
C PHE A 234 0.84 43.57 -0.01
N ASP A 235 0.68 44.70 -0.70
CA ASP A 235 1.41 44.92 -1.97
C ASP A 235 2.92 45.05 -1.74
N HIS A 236 3.37 45.67 -0.66
CA HIS A 236 4.78 45.65 -0.27
C HIS A 236 5.34 44.24 -0.01
N MET A 237 4.55 43.34 0.60
CA MET A 237 4.93 41.93 0.73
C MET A 237 5.11 41.30 -0.66
N ARG A 238 4.19 41.53 -1.60
CA ARG A 238 4.28 41.04 -2.99
C ARG A 238 5.48 41.61 -3.76
N GLN A 239 5.89 42.83 -3.44
CA GLN A 239 7.07 43.50 -4.03
C GLN A 239 8.40 43.05 -3.40
N GLY A 240 8.39 42.15 -2.42
CA GLY A 240 9.60 41.66 -1.76
C GLY A 240 10.26 42.67 -0.82
N ARG A 241 9.48 43.53 -0.14
CA ARG A 241 10.00 44.56 0.79
C ARG A 241 10.19 44.09 2.23
N TYR A 242 9.94 42.82 2.52
CA TYR A 242 10.02 42.22 3.85
C TYR A 242 10.89 40.96 3.80
N ALA A 243 11.71 40.70 4.82
CA ALA A 243 12.37 39.41 4.94
C ALA A 243 11.39 38.28 5.27
N GLU A 244 11.81 37.02 5.11
CA GLU A 244 10.98 35.89 5.50
C GLU A 244 10.63 35.95 6.99
N GLY A 245 9.34 35.78 7.31
CA GLY A 245 8.85 35.81 8.69
C GLY A 245 8.60 37.20 9.27
N GLU A 246 8.96 38.29 8.59
CA GLU A 246 8.71 39.67 9.07
C GLU A 246 7.27 40.13 8.88
N ALA A 247 6.57 39.58 7.88
CA ALA A 247 5.19 39.93 7.57
C ALA A 247 4.40 38.72 7.09
N THR A 248 3.16 38.60 7.56
CA THR A 248 2.18 37.62 7.09
C THR A 248 0.84 38.30 6.85
N LEU A 249 0.07 37.82 5.87
CA LEU A 249 -1.34 38.18 5.78
C LEU A 249 -2.13 37.17 6.61
N ARG A 250 -2.96 37.64 7.53
CA ARG A 250 -3.85 36.80 8.34
C ARG A 250 -5.30 37.06 7.96
N VAL A 251 -6.07 35.98 7.86
CA VAL A 251 -7.53 36.06 7.80
C VAL A 251 -8.04 36.48 9.17
N LYS A 252 -9.01 37.39 9.24
CA LYS A 252 -9.63 37.86 10.48
C LYS A 252 -10.83 36.98 10.81
N GLY A 253 -10.58 35.87 11.49
CA GLY A 253 -11.60 34.96 11.99
C GLY A 253 -12.06 35.36 13.40
N ASP A 254 -12.28 34.37 14.24
CA ASP A 254 -12.66 34.55 15.64
C ASP A 254 -11.54 34.03 16.56
N MET A 255 -10.81 34.96 17.18
CA MET A 255 -9.76 34.63 18.15
C MET A 255 -10.29 33.93 19.40
N LYS A 256 -11.57 34.09 19.76
CA LYS A 256 -12.19 33.44 20.92
C LYS A 256 -12.73 32.05 20.60
N SER A 257 -12.79 31.65 19.33
CA SER A 257 -13.31 30.35 18.91
C SER A 257 -12.59 29.18 19.59
N ASP A 258 -13.36 28.17 19.96
CA ASP A 258 -12.81 26.90 20.46
C ASP A 258 -12.10 26.11 19.35
N ASN A 259 -12.41 26.37 18.08
CA ASN A 259 -11.70 25.81 16.95
C ASN A 259 -10.43 26.64 16.66
N PRO A 260 -9.21 26.08 16.84
CA PRO A 260 -7.97 26.82 16.60
C PRO A 260 -7.77 27.28 15.15
N ASN A 261 -8.44 26.65 14.19
CA ASN A 261 -8.37 27.04 12.78
C ASN A 261 -9.15 28.33 12.47
N MET A 262 -10.07 28.74 13.36
CA MET A 262 -10.78 30.02 13.24
C MET A 262 -10.01 31.19 13.87
N ARG A 263 -8.94 30.91 14.63
CA ARG A 263 -8.12 31.92 15.31
C ARG A 263 -7.11 32.53 14.36
N ASP A 264 -7.58 33.50 13.59
CA ASP A 264 -6.86 34.31 12.63
C ASP A 264 -5.71 33.56 11.91
N PHE A 265 -6.06 32.60 11.06
CA PHE A 265 -5.07 31.77 10.36
C PHE A 265 -4.32 32.55 9.28
N ILE A 266 -3.10 32.11 8.97
CA ILE A 266 -2.24 32.75 7.98
C ILE A 266 -2.80 32.45 6.58
N ALA A 267 -3.07 33.50 5.80
CA ALA A 267 -3.40 33.42 4.39
C ALA A 267 -2.14 33.39 3.51
N TYR A 268 -1.19 34.29 3.74
CA TYR A 268 0.05 34.41 2.95
C TYR A 268 1.29 34.57 3.84
N ARG A 269 2.40 34.01 3.38
CA ARG A 269 3.74 34.13 3.97
C ARG A 269 4.75 34.59 2.92
N VAL A 270 5.75 35.37 3.33
CA VAL A 270 6.89 35.75 2.48
C VAL A 270 7.87 34.58 2.40
N LYS A 271 8.27 34.20 1.18
CA LYS A 271 9.31 33.20 0.89
C LYS A 271 10.08 33.59 -0.37
N TYR A 272 11.40 33.53 -0.31
CA TYR A 272 12.30 33.84 -1.43
C TYR A 272 12.90 32.55 -2.01
N VAL A 273 12.01 31.66 -2.45
CA VAL A 273 12.37 30.38 -3.07
C VAL A 273 11.68 30.30 -4.41
N GLU A 274 12.43 29.97 -5.45
CA GLU A 274 11.88 29.81 -6.80
C GLU A 274 10.87 28.66 -6.83
N HIS A 275 9.70 28.90 -7.41
CA HIS A 275 8.65 27.89 -7.51
C HIS A 275 8.87 26.96 -8.71
N PRO A 276 8.75 25.62 -8.60
CA PRO A 276 9.00 24.71 -9.72
C PRO A 276 8.17 25.01 -10.98
N HIS A 277 6.88 25.30 -10.81
CA HIS A 277 5.95 25.68 -11.90
C HIS A 277 5.99 27.16 -12.29
N VAL A 278 5.60 28.08 -11.38
CA VAL A 278 5.47 29.53 -11.68
C VAL A 278 6.76 30.36 -11.54
N LYS A 279 7.91 29.71 -11.30
CA LYS A 279 9.25 30.32 -11.24
C LYS A 279 9.34 31.44 -10.21
N ASP A 280 9.90 32.58 -10.59
CA ASP A 280 10.24 33.74 -9.76
C ASP A 280 9.15 34.83 -9.75
N LYS A 281 7.97 34.56 -10.30
CA LYS A 281 6.85 35.53 -10.37
C LYS A 281 6.35 35.99 -9.00
N TRP A 282 6.53 35.17 -7.96
CA TRP A 282 5.98 35.41 -6.63
C TRP A 282 7.05 35.28 -5.55
N CYS A 283 6.99 36.15 -4.53
CA CYS A 283 7.77 36.03 -3.29
C CYS A 283 6.85 35.92 -2.05
N ILE A 284 5.54 35.82 -2.28
CA ILE A 284 4.54 35.52 -1.25
C ILE A 284 3.74 34.31 -1.70
N TYR A 285 3.54 33.38 -0.79
CA TYR A 285 2.86 32.12 -1.10
C TYR A 285 1.68 31.92 -0.17
N PRO A 286 0.52 31.52 -0.71
CA PRO A 286 -0.64 31.26 0.08
C PRO A 286 -0.46 30.01 0.95
N SER A 287 -1.20 29.90 2.04
CA SER A 287 -1.24 28.71 2.88
C SER A 287 -2.21 27.67 2.32
N TYR A 288 -2.07 26.42 2.79
CA TYR A 288 -3.03 25.35 2.51
C TYR A 288 -4.46 25.74 2.90
N ASP A 289 -4.65 26.35 4.09
CA ASP A 289 -5.97 26.75 4.58
C ASP A 289 -6.65 27.81 3.69
N PHE A 290 -5.85 28.67 3.06
CA PHE A 290 -6.34 29.69 2.16
C PHE A 290 -6.60 29.15 0.75
N THR A 291 -5.73 28.28 0.24
CA THR A 291 -5.80 27.78 -1.14
C THR A 291 -6.86 26.70 -1.34
N HIS A 292 -6.89 25.71 -0.44
CA HIS A 292 -7.57 24.44 -0.70
C HIS A 292 -9.06 24.62 -1.02
N CYS A 293 -9.75 25.44 -0.24
CA CYS A 293 -11.17 25.72 -0.45
C CYS A 293 -11.46 26.62 -1.65
N LEU A 294 -10.63 27.64 -1.86
CA LEU A 294 -10.81 28.60 -2.95
C LEU A 294 -10.64 27.91 -4.29
N ILE A 295 -9.66 27.03 -4.43
CA ILE A 295 -9.46 26.31 -5.69
C ILE A 295 -10.52 25.23 -5.90
N ASP A 296 -10.94 24.52 -4.84
CA ASP A 296 -12.10 23.62 -4.96
C ASP A 296 -13.36 24.37 -5.45
N SER A 297 -13.52 25.63 -5.07
CA SER A 297 -14.61 26.48 -5.55
C SER A 297 -14.41 26.90 -7.02
N LEU A 298 -13.21 27.36 -7.38
CA LEU A 298 -12.86 27.79 -8.74
C LEU A 298 -12.93 26.64 -9.76
N GLU A 299 -12.67 25.40 -9.34
CA GLU A 299 -12.73 24.20 -10.17
C GLU A 299 -14.14 23.56 -10.20
N ASP A 300 -15.14 24.21 -9.59
CA ASP A 300 -16.52 23.71 -9.49
C ASP A 300 -16.58 22.28 -8.92
N ILE A 301 -15.82 22.00 -7.86
CA ILE A 301 -15.83 20.68 -7.22
C ILE A 301 -17.18 20.47 -6.53
N ASP A 302 -17.82 19.33 -6.75
CA ASP A 302 -19.02 18.93 -6.01
C ASP A 302 -18.67 18.24 -4.69
N TYR A 303 -17.69 17.33 -4.76
CA TYR A 303 -17.31 16.45 -3.66
C TYR A 303 -15.82 16.62 -3.33
N SER A 304 -15.56 17.40 -2.28
CA SER A 304 -14.22 17.61 -1.74
C SER A 304 -13.91 16.51 -0.71
N LEU A 305 -13.24 15.45 -1.18
CA LEU A 305 -12.94 14.27 -0.36
C LEU A 305 -11.53 14.40 0.23
N CYS A 306 -11.43 14.35 1.56
CA CYS A 306 -10.16 14.46 2.30
C CYS A 306 -10.12 13.51 3.50
N THR A 307 -9.02 13.48 4.23
CA THR A 307 -8.88 12.59 5.39
C THR A 307 -9.31 13.26 6.70
N LEU A 308 -9.59 12.47 7.73
CA LEU A 308 -10.09 12.96 9.04
C LEU A 308 -9.18 13.99 9.73
N GLU A 309 -7.89 14.03 9.39
CA GLU A 309 -6.95 15.02 9.92
C GLU A 309 -7.37 16.47 9.59
N PHE A 310 -8.18 16.67 8.55
CA PHE A 310 -8.66 17.97 8.10
C PHE A 310 -10.06 18.32 8.64
N GLU A 311 -10.67 17.47 9.46
CA GLU A 311 -12.05 17.65 9.97
C GLU A 311 -12.24 18.99 10.69
N THR A 312 -11.26 19.42 11.49
CA THR A 312 -11.33 20.69 12.24
C THR A 312 -11.18 21.92 11.34
N ARG A 313 -10.65 21.76 10.12
CA ARG A 313 -10.47 22.85 9.15
C ARG A 313 -11.72 23.11 8.31
N ARG A 314 -12.75 22.27 8.41
CA ARG A 314 -14.02 22.46 7.65
C ARG A 314 -14.70 23.79 7.95
N GLU A 315 -14.62 24.24 9.21
CA GLU A 315 -15.21 25.51 9.62
C GLU A 315 -14.53 26.69 8.92
N SER A 316 -13.20 26.76 8.97
CA SER A 316 -12.42 27.81 8.28
C SER A 316 -12.57 27.73 6.76
N TYR A 317 -12.65 26.51 6.22
CA TYR A 317 -12.93 26.25 4.81
C TYR A 317 -14.26 26.90 4.38
N PHE A 318 -15.37 26.61 5.06
CA PHE A 318 -16.68 27.15 4.67
C PHE A 318 -16.84 28.63 5.01
N TRP A 319 -16.21 29.10 6.09
CA TRP A 319 -16.18 30.52 6.43
C TRP A 319 -15.57 31.34 5.28
N LEU A 320 -14.42 30.91 4.74
CA LEU A 320 -13.73 31.65 3.69
C LEU A 320 -14.56 31.75 2.41
N LEU A 321 -15.20 30.64 2.01
CA LEU A 321 -16.11 30.61 0.86
C LEU A 321 -17.34 31.49 1.06
N SER A 322 -17.89 31.53 2.28
CA SER A 322 -19.04 32.39 2.59
C SER A 322 -18.69 33.88 2.53
N GLU A 323 -17.54 34.28 3.09
CA GLU A 323 -17.10 35.69 3.11
C GLU A 323 -16.76 36.22 1.71
N LEU A 324 -16.34 35.33 0.80
CA LEU A 324 -16.07 35.65 -0.60
C LEU A 324 -17.26 35.43 -1.54
N ASN A 325 -18.38 34.93 -1.01
CA ASN A 325 -19.58 34.54 -1.78
C ASN A 325 -19.26 33.60 -2.94
N LEU A 326 -18.55 32.50 -2.64
CA LEU A 326 -18.06 31.52 -3.59
C LEU A 326 -18.82 30.18 -3.50
N TRP A 327 -18.76 29.39 -4.58
CA TRP A 327 -19.33 28.05 -4.63
C TRP A 327 -18.78 27.17 -3.50
N ARG A 328 -19.69 26.48 -2.80
CA ARG A 328 -19.33 25.59 -1.69
C ARG A 328 -19.50 24.11 -2.07
N PRO A 329 -18.40 23.35 -2.14
CA PRO A 329 -18.45 21.90 -2.31
C PRO A 329 -19.00 21.20 -1.07
N ARG A 330 -19.44 19.95 -1.26
CA ARG A 330 -19.70 19.02 -0.17
C ARG A 330 -18.38 18.41 0.29
N VAL A 331 -17.99 18.70 1.53
CA VAL A 331 -16.77 18.15 2.13
C VAL A 331 -17.10 16.86 2.88
N TRP A 332 -16.33 15.80 2.63
CA TRP A 332 -16.48 14.52 3.32
C TRP A 332 -15.12 13.95 3.72
N GLU A 333 -14.94 13.72 5.02
CA GLU A 333 -13.69 13.17 5.54
C GLU A 333 -13.74 11.66 5.74
N PHE A 334 -12.74 10.95 5.24
CA PHE A 334 -12.57 9.50 5.40
C PHE A 334 -11.34 9.14 6.25
N SER A 335 -11.36 7.97 6.90
CA SER A 335 -10.21 7.49 7.64
C SER A 335 -9.06 7.10 6.72
N ARG A 336 -7.83 7.45 7.12
CA ARG A 336 -6.62 7.01 6.42
C ARG A 336 -6.55 5.48 6.36
N LEU A 337 -5.95 4.99 5.29
CA LEU A 337 -5.60 3.59 5.18
C LEU A 337 -4.34 3.31 6.00
N ASN A 338 -4.45 2.39 6.96
CA ASN A 338 -3.31 1.78 7.62
C ASN A 338 -3.29 0.29 7.27
N VAL A 339 -2.14 -0.22 6.82
CA VAL A 339 -1.95 -1.63 6.48
C VAL A 339 -0.92 -2.22 7.42
N THR A 340 -1.16 -3.42 7.96
CA THR A 340 -0.17 -4.12 8.78
C THR A 340 1.13 -4.40 7.99
N GLY A 341 2.25 -4.48 8.70
CA GLY A 341 3.57 -4.71 8.15
C GLY A 341 4.15 -3.55 7.33
N SER A 342 3.56 -2.35 7.40
CA SER A 342 3.93 -1.23 6.54
C SER A 342 4.28 0.07 7.28
N LEU A 343 5.13 0.88 6.64
CA LEU A 343 5.42 2.26 7.02
C LEU A 343 4.97 3.19 5.90
N LEU A 344 3.95 4.01 6.15
CA LEU A 344 3.42 4.97 5.17
C LEU A 344 3.89 6.41 5.42
N SER A 345 4.52 6.68 6.58
CA SER A 345 5.01 8.01 6.91
C SER A 345 6.20 8.39 6.03
N LYS A 346 6.05 9.45 5.23
CA LYS A 346 7.12 10.06 4.41
C LYS A 346 8.42 10.28 5.21
N ARG A 347 8.32 10.85 6.42
CA ARG A 347 9.47 11.08 7.30
C ARG A 347 10.23 9.78 7.62
N LYS A 348 9.52 8.69 7.88
CA LYS A 348 10.13 7.39 8.22
C LYS A 348 10.72 6.73 6.97
N ILE A 349 10.03 6.76 5.83
CA ILE A 349 10.53 6.22 4.56
C ILE A 349 11.82 6.95 4.14
N ASN A 350 11.86 8.29 4.22
CA ASN A 350 13.05 9.07 3.92
C ASN A 350 14.27 8.64 4.74
N VAL A 351 14.07 8.32 6.02
CA VAL A 351 15.14 7.81 6.90
C VAL A 351 15.64 6.44 6.43
N LEU A 352 14.74 5.53 6.02
CA LEU A 352 15.13 4.21 5.51
C LEU A 352 15.97 4.31 4.24
N VAL A 353 15.56 5.16 3.30
CA VAL A 353 16.27 5.40 2.04
C VAL A 353 17.64 6.04 2.32
N ARG A 354 17.69 7.12 3.10
CA ARG A 354 18.95 7.81 3.43
C ARG A 354 19.96 6.93 4.19
N LYS A 355 19.48 5.99 5.00
CA LYS A 355 20.33 5.02 5.72
C LYS A 355 20.71 3.79 4.88
N GLY A 356 20.24 3.67 3.64
CA GLY A 356 20.50 2.51 2.78
C GLY A 356 19.88 1.20 3.29
N ILE A 357 18.88 1.27 4.17
CA ILE A 357 18.16 0.08 4.68
C ILE A 357 17.29 -0.51 3.56
N VAL A 358 16.78 0.37 2.71
CA VAL A 358 16.04 0.06 1.48
C VAL A 358 16.79 0.67 0.29
N ARG A 359 16.63 0.06 -0.89
CA ARG A 359 17.35 0.40 -2.13
C ARG A 359 17.00 1.79 -2.66
N GLY A 360 15.79 2.24 -2.40
CA GLY A 360 15.24 3.49 -2.90
C GLY A 360 13.78 3.65 -2.50
N PHE A 361 13.11 4.65 -3.06
CA PHE A 361 11.67 4.85 -2.86
C PHE A 361 10.82 3.82 -3.59
N ASP A 362 11.38 3.18 -4.60
CA ASP A 362 10.80 2.08 -5.37
C ASP A 362 11.21 0.70 -4.83
N ASP A 363 11.79 0.62 -3.62
CA ASP A 363 12.18 -0.66 -3.04
C ASP A 363 10.95 -1.60 -2.90
N PRO A 364 11.02 -2.86 -3.36
CA PRO A 364 9.89 -3.79 -3.35
C PRO A 364 9.35 -4.20 -1.97
N ARG A 365 9.97 -3.74 -0.88
CA ARG A 365 9.50 -3.91 0.51
C ARG A 365 8.68 -2.71 1.01
N LEU A 366 8.67 -1.59 0.28
CA LEU A 366 7.86 -0.41 0.60
C LEU A 366 6.49 -0.50 -0.05
N LEU A 367 5.48 0.08 0.62
CA LEU A 367 4.14 0.28 0.05
C LEU A 367 3.99 1.63 -0.66
N THR A 368 5.08 2.19 -1.17
CA THR A 368 5.04 3.24 -2.20
C THR A 368 4.46 2.62 -3.48
N LEU A 369 3.77 3.39 -4.32
CA LEU A 369 3.20 2.83 -5.56
C LEU A 369 4.30 2.37 -6.52
N ALA A 370 5.42 3.10 -6.57
CA ALA A 370 6.60 2.68 -7.31
C ALA A 370 7.17 1.35 -6.77
N GLY A 371 7.28 1.21 -5.44
CA GLY A 371 7.77 -0.03 -4.80
C GLY A 371 6.83 -1.20 -5.02
N MET A 372 5.52 -0.97 -4.94
CA MET A 372 4.51 -1.97 -5.25
C MET A 372 4.54 -2.40 -6.71
N ARG A 373 4.67 -1.45 -7.65
CA ARG A 373 4.84 -1.75 -9.08
C ARG A 373 6.09 -2.58 -9.33
N ARG A 374 7.24 -2.17 -8.79
CA ARG A 374 8.52 -2.91 -8.90
C ARG A 374 8.44 -4.29 -8.25
N ARG A 375 7.68 -4.42 -7.17
CA ARG A 375 7.39 -5.69 -6.51
C ARG A 375 6.52 -6.63 -7.36
N GLY A 376 5.79 -6.11 -8.34
CA GLY A 376 4.89 -6.88 -9.21
C GLY A 376 3.43 -6.86 -8.78
N TYR A 377 3.03 -5.90 -7.92
CA TYR A 377 1.62 -5.61 -7.72
C TYR A 377 1.00 -5.10 -9.01
N THR A 378 -0.29 -5.36 -9.21
CA THR A 378 -1.02 -4.89 -10.37
C THR A 378 -2.00 -3.79 -9.96
N PRO A 379 -2.26 -2.81 -10.85
CA PRO A 379 -3.21 -1.74 -10.57
C PRO A 379 -4.62 -2.27 -10.34
N ALA A 380 -5.01 -3.34 -11.05
CA ALA A 380 -6.29 -4.03 -10.88
C ALA A 380 -6.46 -4.59 -9.46
N ALA A 381 -5.44 -5.26 -8.92
CA ALA A 381 -5.47 -5.79 -7.56
C ALA A 381 -5.56 -4.67 -6.51
N ILE A 382 -4.78 -3.60 -6.67
CA ILE A 382 -4.79 -2.45 -5.75
C ILE A 382 -6.16 -1.75 -5.77
N ASN A 383 -6.71 -1.50 -6.96
CA ASN A 383 -8.04 -0.88 -7.10
C ASN A 383 -9.14 -1.74 -6.48
N ARG A 384 -9.12 -3.06 -6.72
CA ARG A 384 -10.04 -4.01 -6.08
C ARG A 384 -9.89 -4.03 -4.57
N PHE A 385 -8.66 -3.97 -4.05
CA PHE A 385 -8.41 -3.85 -2.62
C PHE A 385 -9.01 -2.57 -2.04
N CYS A 386 -8.83 -1.42 -2.70
CA CYS A 386 -9.43 -0.14 -2.31
C CYS A 386 -10.96 -0.18 -2.30
N GLU A 387 -11.58 -0.88 -3.26
CA GLU A 387 -13.03 -1.09 -3.30
C GLU A 387 -13.50 -1.98 -2.13
N LEU A 388 -12.77 -3.07 -1.84
CA LEU A 388 -13.10 -3.99 -0.76
C LEU A 388 -13.00 -3.37 0.64
N ILE A 389 -12.04 -2.48 0.90
CA ILE A 389 -11.98 -1.75 2.17
C ILE A 389 -13.12 -0.73 2.28
N GLY A 390 -13.49 -0.10 1.16
CA GLY A 390 -14.50 0.96 1.10
C GLY A 390 -14.11 2.23 1.86
N ILE A 391 -15.11 3.08 2.05
CA ILE A 391 -14.98 4.37 2.69
C ILE A 391 -15.64 4.29 4.06
N THR A 392 -14.90 4.66 5.09
CA THR A 392 -15.40 4.72 6.47
C THR A 392 -14.72 5.86 7.20
N ARG A 393 -15.36 6.34 8.26
CA ARG A 393 -14.80 7.30 9.21
C ARG A 393 -14.12 6.61 10.40
N SER A 394 -14.32 5.31 10.57
CA SER A 394 -13.67 4.54 11.63
C SER A 394 -12.21 4.29 11.26
N MET A 395 -11.30 4.57 12.19
CA MET A 395 -9.89 4.20 12.03
C MET A 395 -9.77 2.68 12.16
N ASN A 396 -9.30 2.05 11.09
CA ASN A 396 -9.10 0.60 11.03
C ASN A 396 -7.70 0.29 10.48
N VAL A 397 -7.06 -0.73 11.05
CA VAL A 397 -5.82 -1.30 10.51
C VAL A 397 -6.21 -2.53 9.68
N ILE A 398 -5.91 -2.47 8.39
CA ILE A 398 -6.23 -3.53 7.44
C ILE A 398 -5.07 -4.53 7.38
N GLN A 399 -5.39 -5.82 7.42
CA GLN A 399 -4.36 -6.86 7.32
C GLN A 399 -3.82 -6.94 5.89
N ILE A 400 -2.48 -6.96 5.74
CA ILE A 400 -1.82 -7.06 4.43
C ILE A 400 -2.28 -8.27 3.62
N SER A 401 -2.69 -9.35 4.29
CA SER A 401 -3.24 -10.55 3.66
C SER A 401 -4.46 -10.28 2.79
N MET A 402 -5.28 -9.27 3.08
CA MET A 402 -6.40 -8.88 2.21
C MET A 402 -5.90 -8.37 0.86
N LEU A 403 -4.88 -7.50 0.88
CA LEU A 403 -4.24 -6.96 -0.31
C LEU A 403 -3.52 -8.09 -1.09
N GLU A 404 -2.78 -8.96 -0.42
CA GLU A 404 -2.13 -10.13 -1.07
C GLU A 404 -3.14 -11.10 -1.68
N ASN A 405 -4.32 -11.26 -1.08
CA ASN A 405 -5.38 -12.10 -1.64
C ASN A 405 -5.92 -11.53 -2.96
N THR A 406 -6.21 -10.22 -3.00
CA THR A 406 -6.64 -9.57 -4.26
C THR A 406 -5.58 -9.67 -5.35
N LEU A 407 -4.30 -9.57 -4.98
CA LEU A 407 -3.20 -9.74 -5.93
C LEU A 407 -3.08 -11.19 -6.40
N ARG A 408 -3.22 -12.16 -5.51
CA ARG A 408 -3.16 -13.58 -5.87
C ARG A 408 -4.27 -13.98 -6.84
N GLU A 409 -5.47 -13.45 -6.66
CA GLU A 409 -6.59 -13.65 -7.59
C GLU A 409 -6.28 -13.07 -8.98
N ASP A 410 -5.77 -11.83 -9.05
CA ASP A 410 -5.38 -11.20 -10.32
C ASP A 410 -4.25 -11.95 -11.03
N LEU A 411 -3.20 -12.35 -10.30
CA LEU A 411 -2.05 -13.03 -10.87
C LEU A 411 -2.37 -14.47 -11.32
N ASP A 412 -3.22 -15.21 -10.61
CA ASP A 412 -3.59 -16.58 -11.00
C ASP A 412 -4.28 -16.62 -12.38
N GLU A 413 -5.09 -15.61 -12.70
CA GLU A 413 -5.84 -15.53 -13.95
C GLU A 413 -4.96 -15.17 -15.17
N ARG A 414 -3.88 -14.41 -14.94
CA ARG A 414 -3.09 -13.79 -16.03
C ARG A 414 -1.70 -14.37 -16.22
N CYS A 415 -1.05 -14.89 -15.18
CA CYS A 415 0.35 -15.26 -15.23
C CYS A 415 0.53 -16.60 -15.95
N GLU A 416 1.50 -16.66 -16.85
CA GLU A 416 1.91 -17.94 -17.41
C GLU A 416 2.68 -18.76 -16.36
N ARG A 417 2.51 -20.09 -16.41
CA ARG A 417 3.18 -21.03 -15.52
C ARG A 417 4.55 -21.35 -16.12
N ARG A 418 5.57 -21.30 -15.28
CA ARG A 418 6.96 -21.53 -15.67
C ARG A 418 7.65 -22.43 -14.66
N LEU A 419 8.61 -23.22 -15.14
CA LEU A 419 9.50 -23.98 -14.28
C LEU A 419 10.70 -23.11 -13.89
N MET A 420 10.98 -23.09 -12.59
CA MET A 420 12.10 -22.39 -12.00
C MET A 420 12.56 -23.16 -10.76
N VAL A 421 13.84 -23.05 -10.43
CA VAL A 421 14.47 -23.60 -9.24
C VAL A 421 15.20 -22.46 -8.54
N ILE A 422 14.96 -22.26 -7.23
CA ILE A 422 15.45 -21.08 -6.50
C ILE A 422 16.80 -21.38 -5.82
N ASP A 423 16.92 -22.55 -5.20
CA ASP A 423 18.16 -23.05 -4.60
C ASP A 423 18.53 -24.39 -5.25
N PRO A 424 19.35 -24.40 -6.32
CA PRO A 424 19.53 -25.57 -7.16
C PRO A 424 20.44 -26.64 -6.54
N ILE A 425 20.02 -27.91 -6.67
CA ILE A 425 20.85 -29.11 -6.52
C ILE A 425 20.87 -29.85 -7.85
N LYS A 426 22.06 -30.25 -8.29
CA LYS A 426 22.27 -30.99 -9.53
C LYS A 426 21.80 -32.43 -9.37
N VAL A 427 21.10 -32.94 -10.38
CA VAL A 427 20.61 -34.32 -10.46
C VAL A 427 21.07 -34.93 -11.79
N VAL A 428 21.53 -36.18 -11.73
CA VAL A 428 21.93 -36.98 -12.89
C VAL A 428 21.08 -38.25 -12.96
N VAL A 429 20.63 -38.57 -14.16
CA VAL A 429 19.86 -39.77 -14.47
C VAL A 429 20.83 -40.90 -14.86
N ASP A 430 20.84 -41.99 -14.10
CA ASP A 430 21.80 -43.08 -14.31
C ASP A 430 21.34 -44.07 -15.39
N ASN A 431 20.02 -44.28 -15.53
CA ASN A 431 19.43 -45.30 -16.39
C ASN A 431 18.98 -44.79 -17.77
N TRP A 432 19.23 -43.53 -18.10
CA TRP A 432 18.84 -42.93 -19.38
C TRP A 432 19.76 -41.76 -19.74
N THR A 433 20.11 -41.64 -21.02
CA THR A 433 20.87 -40.51 -21.58
C THR A 433 20.18 -39.99 -22.84
N GLY A 434 20.34 -38.69 -23.10
CA GLY A 434 19.80 -38.02 -24.28
C GLY A 434 19.02 -36.76 -23.97
N GLU A 435 18.25 -36.31 -24.95
CA GLU A 435 17.40 -35.13 -24.89
C GLU A 435 15.96 -35.49 -25.26
N ARG A 436 14.99 -34.91 -24.55
CA ARG A 436 13.57 -35.07 -24.84
C ARG A 436 12.83 -33.75 -24.71
N THR A 437 12.04 -33.41 -25.71
CA THR A 437 11.12 -32.27 -25.64
C THR A 437 9.85 -32.64 -24.89
N ILE A 438 9.48 -31.82 -23.91
CA ILE A 438 8.28 -31.95 -23.08
C ILE A 438 7.33 -30.79 -23.40
N GLU A 439 6.11 -31.10 -23.80
CA GLU A 439 5.06 -30.09 -24.01
C GLU A 439 4.42 -29.72 -22.68
N CYS A 440 4.51 -28.44 -22.32
CA CYS A 440 4.01 -27.88 -21.06
C CYS A 440 2.95 -26.81 -21.35
N PRO A 441 1.73 -26.91 -20.77
CA PRO A 441 0.73 -25.85 -20.92
C PRO A 441 1.21 -24.55 -20.26
N ASN A 442 0.97 -23.41 -20.92
CA ASN A 442 1.25 -22.09 -20.33
C ASN A 442 0.32 -21.76 -19.16
N HIS A 443 -0.89 -22.35 -19.13
CA HIS A 443 -1.83 -22.16 -18.04
C HIS A 443 -2.77 -23.37 -17.92
N PRO A 444 -2.94 -23.96 -16.73
CA PRO A 444 -3.78 -25.16 -16.55
C PRO A 444 -5.26 -25.01 -16.94
N SER A 445 -5.87 -23.85 -16.68
CA SER A 445 -7.28 -23.56 -16.98
C SER A 445 -7.49 -22.66 -18.20
N ARG A 446 -6.42 -22.25 -18.90
CA ARG A 446 -6.52 -21.38 -20.10
C ARG A 446 -5.78 -21.98 -21.30
N PRO A 447 -6.40 -22.95 -22.00
CA PRO A 447 -5.82 -23.55 -23.21
C PRO A 447 -5.51 -22.54 -24.32
N ALA A 448 -6.21 -21.39 -24.34
CA ALA A 448 -5.99 -20.33 -25.31
C ALA A 448 -4.59 -19.68 -25.23
N LEU A 449 -3.89 -19.82 -24.10
CA LEU A 449 -2.49 -19.38 -23.95
C LEU A 449 -1.50 -20.38 -24.56
N GLY A 450 -1.98 -21.51 -25.10
CA GLY A 450 -1.16 -22.51 -25.76
C GLY A 450 -0.24 -23.30 -24.83
N ASN A 451 0.68 -24.01 -25.46
CA ASN A 451 1.72 -24.79 -24.81
C ASN A 451 3.10 -24.22 -25.16
N ARG A 452 4.11 -24.66 -24.42
CA ARG A 452 5.52 -24.40 -24.70
C ARG A 452 6.30 -25.71 -24.64
N ALA A 453 7.32 -25.81 -25.46
CA ALA A 453 8.28 -26.90 -25.43
C ALA A 453 9.36 -26.62 -24.36
N VAL A 454 9.62 -27.60 -23.49
CA VAL A 454 10.68 -27.57 -22.49
C VAL A 454 11.60 -28.76 -22.70
N THR A 455 12.90 -28.51 -22.85
CA THR A 455 13.89 -29.57 -23.00
C THR A 455 14.18 -30.26 -21.67
N PHE A 456 14.12 -31.60 -21.66
CA PHE A 456 14.58 -32.48 -20.60
C PHE A 456 15.85 -33.19 -21.04
N THR A 457 16.85 -33.24 -20.16
CA THR A 457 18.14 -33.91 -20.38
C THR A 457 18.46 -34.83 -19.20
N ASP A 458 19.48 -35.69 -19.37
CA ASP A 458 19.96 -36.59 -18.32
C ASP A 458 20.54 -35.88 -17.10
N THR A 459 20.84 -34.59 -17.22
CA THR A 459 21.24 -33.72 -16.13
C THR A 459 20.25 -32.58 -15.96
N PHE A 460 19.76 -32.36 -14.75
CA PHE A 460 18.82 -31.30 -14.42
C PHE A 460 19.02 -30.78 -12.99
N TYR A 461 18.36 -29.68 -12.65
CA TYR A 461 18.32 -29.13 -11.30
C TYR A 461 16.95 -29.34 -10.68
N ILE A 462 16.94 -29.62 -9.37
CA ILE A 462 15.76 -29.49 -8.50
C ILE A 462 16.06 -28.50 -7.39
N ASP A 463 15.03 -28.05 -6.69
CA ASP A 463 15.21 -27.18 -5.53
C ASP A 463 15.67 -27.96 -4.30
N ARG A 464 16.59 -27.38 -3.52
CA ARG A 464 17.13 -27.98 -2.30
C ARG A 464 16.05 -28.31 -1.28
N SER A 465 14.96 -27.53 -1.24
CA SER A 465 13.81 -27.84 -0.38
C SER A 465 13.05 -29.11 -0.78
N ASP A 466 13.29 -29.64 -1.98
CA ASP A 466 12.70 -30.88 -2.49
C ASP A 466 13.55 -32.13 -2.24
N PHE A 467 14.71 -32.01 -1.56
CA PHE A 467 15.57 -33.14 -1.25
C PHE A 467 15.87 -33.27 0.25
N HIS A 468 15.69 -34.47 0.80
CA HIS A 468 16.16 -34.84 2.14
C HIS A 468 17.20 -35.96 2.05
N THR A 469 18.22 -35.91 2.90
CA THR A 469 19.26 -36.94 2.99
C THR A 469 18.75 -38.26 3.59
N GLU A 470 17.61 -38.24 4.27
CA GLU A 470 16.99 -39.41 4.90
C GLU A 470 15.47 -39.45 4.65
N ASP A 471 14.92 -40.65 4.42
CA ASP A 471 13.48 -40.90 4.36
C ASP A 471 12.89 -41.17 5.76
N ASN A 472 13.00 -40.18 6.65
CA ASN A 472 12.53 -40.30 8.04
C ASN A 472 11.22 -39.52 8.32
N ASN A 473 10.77 -38.69 7.37
CA ASN A 473 9.60 -37.82 7.54
C ASN A 473 8.44 -38.22 6.62
N LYS A 474 7.40 -38.83 7.21
CA LYS A 474 6.17 -39.23 6.50
C LYS A 474 5.37 -38.06 5.89
N LYS A 475 5.59 -36.82 6.37
CA LYS A 475 4.95 -35.60 5.84
C LYS A 475 5.73 -34.94 4.70
N PHE A 476 6.99 -35.35 4.49
CA PHE A 476 7.79 -34.88 3.37
C PHE A 476 7.47 -35.74 2.14
N TYR A 477 7.11 -35.11 1.03
CA TYR A 477 6.79 -35.81 -0.22
C TYR A 477 7.84 -35.61 -1.31
N GLY A 478 8.88 -34.82 -1.06
CA GLY A 478 10.02 -34.66 -1.98
C GLY A 478 10.90 -35.90 -2.05
N LEU A 479 12.03 -35.75 -2.74
CA LEU A 479 13.00 -36.79 -3.05
C LEU A 479 13.86 -37.12 -1.83
N ALA A 480 14.05 -38.40 -1.58
CA ALA A 480 14.94 -38.92 -0.54
C ALA A 480 15.50 -40.27 -1.02
N PRO A 481 16.69 -40.69 -0.54
CA PRO A 481 17.25 -42.00 -0.88
C PRO A 481 16.27 -43.14 -0.56
N GLY A 482 16.13 -44.09 -1.49
CA GLY A 482 15.30 -45.28 -1.31
C GLY A 482 14.22 -45.46 -2.39
N PRO A 483 13.24 -46.36 -2.18
CA PRO A 483 12.28 -46.77 -3.22
C PRO A 483 11.19 -45.72 -3.51
N ARG A 484 11.30 -44.53 -2.93
CA ARG A 484 10.28 -43.47 -3.02
C ARG A 484 10.24 -42.90 -4.44
N VAL A 485 9.06 -42.99 -5.06
CA VAL A 485 8.79 -42.40 -6.38
C VAL A 485 8.32 -40.95 -6.24
N VAL A 486 9.01 -40.02 -6.92
CA VAL A 486 8.65 -38.61 -7.00
C VAL A 486 8.40 -38.22 -8.44
N GLY A 487 7.32 -37.49 -8.73
CA GLY A 487 7.03 -37.03 -10.09
C GLY A 487 7.81 -35.78 -10.43
N LEU A 488 8.29 -35.66 -11.66
CA LEU A 488 8.73 -34.40 -12.23
C LEU A 488 7.56 -33.75 -12.96
N LYS A 489 7.34 -32.44 -12.75
CA LYS A 489 6.29 -31.69 -13.45
C LYS A 489 6.40 -31.89 -14.97
N TYR A 490 5.29 -32.29 -15.59
CA TYR A 490 5.15 -32.57 -17.04
C TYR A 490 6.05 -33.70 -17.63
N SER A 491 6.93 -34.30 -16.84
CA SER A 491 7.89 -35.32 -17.28
C SER A 491 7.61 -36.67 -16.61
N GLY A 492 8.65 -37.50 -16.46
CA GLY A 492 8.62 -38.82 -15.83
C GLY A 492 8.61 -38.79 -14.30
N ASN A 493 8.68 -39.98 -13.71
CA ASN A 493 8.90 -40.15 -12.28
C ASN A 493 10.36 -40.55 -12.01
N VAL A 494 10.91 -40.10 -10.90
CA VAL A 494 12.28 -40.40 -10.47
C VAL A 494 12.33 -41.14 -9.14
N VAL A 495 13.39 -41.94 -8.96
CA VAL A 495 13.72 -42.66 -7.72
C VAL A 495 15.19 -42.40 -7.39
N CYS A 496 15.47 -41.91 -6.18
CA CYS A 496 16.84 -41.61 -5.74
C CYS A 496 17.62 -42.88 -5.39
N LYS A 497 18.79 -43.04 -6.02
CA LYS A 497 19.74 -44.14 -5.79
C LYS A 497 20.81 -43.79 -4.79
N GLY A 498 21.24 -42.54 -4.80
CA GLY A 498 22.32 -42.05 -3.95
C GLY A 498 22.52 -40.56 -4.18
N PHE A 499 23.43 -40.00 -3.39
CA PHE A 499 23.83 -38.61 -3.53
C PHE A 499 25.26 -38.44 -3.03
N GLU A 500 25.92 -37.41 -3.52
CA GLU A 500 27.23 -36.95 -3.08
C GLU A 500 27.09 -35.75 -2.15
N VAL A 501 28.07 -35.57 -1.27
CA VAL A 501 28.13 -34.45 -0.33
C VAL A 501 29.45 -33.71 -0.44
N ASP A 502 29.42 -32.41 -0.14
CA ASP A 502 30.64 -31.62 0.00
C ASP A 502 31.36 -31.88 1.34
N ALA A 503 32.48 -31.19 1.56
CA ALA A 503 33.26 -31.25 2.79
C ALA A 503 32.48 -30.80 4.06
N LYS A 504 31.33 -30.13 3.90
CA LYS A 504 30.44 -29.68 4.99
C LYS A 504 29.24 -30.62 5.15
N GLY A 505 29.17 -31.72 4.41
CA GLY A 505 28.06 -32.67 4.44
C GLY A 505 26.80 -32.20 3.70
N GLN A 506 26.88 -31.15 2.87
CA GLN A 506 25.75 -30.68 2.08
C GLN A 506 25.63 -31.44 0.77
N PRO A 507 24.41 -31.87 0.36
CA PRO A 507 24.20 -32.55 -0.91
C PRO A 507 24.57 -31.67 -2.12
N THR A 508 25.42 -32.20 -3.01
CA THR A 508 25.92 -31.52 -4.21
C THR A 508 25.40 -32.14 -5.51
N LEU A 509 25.28 -33.47 -5.54
CA LEU A 509 24.85 -34.24 -6.71
C LEU A 509 23.91 -35.36 -6.26
N ILE A 510 22.80 -35.54 -6.95
CA ILE A 510 21.84 -36.62 -6.68
C ILE A 510 21.79 -37.55 -7.90
N HIS A 511 21.82 -38.85 -7.64
CA HIS A 511 21.70 -39.91 -8.64
C HIS A 511 20.29 -40.49 -8.62
N VAL A 512 19.64 -40.54 -9.78
CA VAL A 512 18.27 -41.05 -9.91
C VAL A 512 18.10 -42.02 -11.08
N ASP A 513 17.17 -42.94 -10.96
CA ASP A 513 16.56 -43.60 -12.11
C ASP A 513 15.30 -42.84 -12.52
N ILE A 514 15.02 -42.75 -13.83
CA ILE A 514 13.79 -42.19 -14.38
C ILE A 514 12.90 -43.25 -15.05
N ASP A 515 11.58 -43.09 -14.87
CA ASP A 515 10.53 -43.79 -15.60
C ASP A 515 9.60 -42.75 -16.27
N PHE A 516 9.75 -42.59 -17.58
CA PHE A 516 8.89 -41.69 -18.38
C PHE A 516 7.46 -42.21 -18.58
N SER A 517 7.22 -43.51 -18.45
CA SER A 517 5.88 -44.09 -18.61
C SER A 517 5.00 -43.86 -17.37
N ARG A 518 5.62 -43.44 -16.27
CA ARG A 518 4.96 -43.14 -14.99
C ARG A 518 4.13 -44.32 -14.47
N THR A 519 4.70 -45.53 -14.53
CA THR A 519 4.05 -46.77 -14.09
C THR A 519 3.52 -46.70 -12.66
N GLN A 520 4.25 -46.02 -11.78
CA GLN A 520 3.87 -45.81 -10.39
C GLN A 520 3.30 -44.41 -10.18
N LYS A 521 2.20 -44.28 -9.43
CA LYS A 521 1.63 -42.97 -9.12
C LYS A 521 2.44 -42.27 -8.02
N PRO A 522 3.10 -41.13 -8.29
CA PRO A 522 3.85 -40.42 -7.26
C PRO A 522 2.92 -39.67 -6.30
N LYS A 523 3.38 -39.42 -5.07
CA LYS A 523 2.64 -38.63 -4.06
C LYS A 523 2.63 -37.13 -4.37
N THR A 524 3.66 -36.64 -5.04
CA THR A 524 3.80 -35.23 -5.43
C THR A 524 4.52 -35.11 -6.76
N ASN A 525 4.42 -33.93 -7.36
CA ASN A 525 5.25 -33.53 -8.48
C ASN A 525 6.13 -32.35 -8.06
N ILE A 526 7.43 -32.45 -8.26
CA ILE A 526 8.38 -31.37 -8.01
C ILE A 526 8.73 -30.63 -9.29
N SER A 527 9.20 -29.40 -9.13
CA SER A 527 9.67 -28.55 -10.25
C SER A 527 11.12 -28.92 -10.56
N TRP A 528 11.52 -28.74 -11.81
CA TRP A 528 12.86 -29.05 -12.30
C TRP A 528 13.20 -28.15 -13.48
N VAL A 529 14.48 -27.99 -13.78
CA VAL A 529 14.95 -27.30 -14.99
C VAL A 529 16.16 -28.04 -15.56
N SER A 530 16.25 -28.21 -16.89
CA SER A 530 17.41 -28.87 -17.51
C SER A 530 18.70 -28.10 -17.22
N ALA A 531 19.78 -28.82 -16.93
CA ALA A 531 21.06 -28.20 -16.62
C ALA A 531 21.78 -27.63 -17.86
N THR A 532 21.42 -28.09 -19.06
CA THR A 532 22.07 -27.68 -20.32
C THR A 532 21.29 -26.57 -21.04
N THR A 533 19.98 -26.48 -20.83
CA THR A 533 19.11 -25.52 -21.52
C THR A 533 18.40 -24.55 -20.57
N CYS A 534 18.97 -24.26 -19.39
CA CYS A 534 18.39 -23.31 -18.45
C CYS A 534 18.90 -21.87 -18.65
N THR A 535 18.20 -20.94 -18.01
CA THR A 535 18.55 -19.52 -17.93
C THR A 535 18.90 -19.21 -16.47
N PRO A 536 20.14 -18.76 -16.16
CA PRO A 536 20.50 -18.30 -14.82
C PRO A 536 19.64 -17.12 -14.38
N VAL A 537 19.22 -17.09 -13.11
CA VAL A 537 18.37 -16.03 -12.58
C VAL A 537 18.77 -15.66 -11.15
N GLU A 538 18.93 -14.36 -10.90
CA GLU A 538 18.95 -13.81 -9.54
C GLU A 538 17.50 -13.72 -9.03
N VAL A 539 17.21 -14.36 -7.90
CA VAL A 539 15.89 -14.39 -7.30
C VAL A 539 15.91 -13.60 -5.99
N ARG A 540 15.15 -12.51 -5.94
CA ARG A 540 14.99 -11.69 -4.74
C ARG A 540 13.73 -12.10 -3.99
N LEU A 541 13.94 -12.68 -2.81
CA LEU A 541 12.91 -13.18 -1.91
C LEU A 541 12.70 -12.17 -0.79
N TYR A 542 11.51 -11.62 -0.68
CA TYR A 542 11.23 -10.65 0.36
C TYR A 542 10.27 -11.19 1.42
N ASN A 543 10.51 -10.79 2.66
CA ASN A 543 9.66 -11.00 3.83
C ASN A 543 9.15 -9.63 4.33
N ALA A 544 8.42 -9.64 5.44
CA ALA A 544 7.95 -8.40 6.06
C ALA A 544 9.16 -7.50 6.42
N LEU A 545 9.08 -6.22 6.06
CA LEU A 545 10.10 -5.23 6.43
C LEU A 545 10.14 -4.98 7.94
N LEU A 546 8.97 -5.11 8.59
CA LEU A 546 8.78 -4.86 10.00
C LEU A 546 8.59 -6.18 10.77
N LYS A 547 9.29 -6.30 11.90
CA LYS A 547 9.04 -7.32 12.92
C LYS A 547 7.76 -7.05 13.70
N ASP A 548 7.34 -5.78 13.78
CA ASP A 548 6.21 -5.34 14.60
C ASP A 548 5.60 -4.03 14.05
N ASP A 549 4.27 -3.95 14.05
CA ASP A 549 3.50 -2.80 13.54
C ASP A 549 3.63 -1.53 14.40
N ARG A 550 4.10 -1.65 15.65
CA ARG A 550 4.42 -0.48 16.50
C ARG A 550 5.44 0.44 15.86
N ALA A 551 6.24 -0.04 14.91
CA ALA A 551 7.12 0.78 14.09
C ALA A 551 6.40 1.96 13.42
N ALA A 552 5.10 1.83 13.11
CA ALA A 552 4.31 2.91 12.50
C ALA A 552 4.16 4.13 13.43
N ILE A 553 4.09 3.92 14.74
CA ILE A 553 3.84 4.98 15.74
C ILE A 553 5.05 5.33 16.61
N ASP A 554 5.98 4.40 16.85
CA ASP A 554 7.16 4.60 17.70
C ASP A 554 8.16 5.58 17.03
N SER A 555 8.80 6.45 17.83
CA SER A 555 9.84 7.38 17.37
C SER A 555 11.15 6.65 17.03
N GLU A 556 11.48 5.58 17.75
CA GLU A 556 12.65 4.71 17.55
C GLU A 556 12.32 3.53 16.61
N PHE A 557 11.59 3.80 15.53
CA PHE A 557 11.03 2.75 14.68
C PHE A 557 12.07 1.80 14.04
N LEU A 558 13.33 2.21 13.95
CA LEU A 558 14.40 1.43 13.33
C LEU A 558 14.68 0.10 14.05
N LYS A 559 14.39 -0.01 15.36
CA LYS A 559 14.55 -1.27 16.13
C LYS A 559 13.61 -2.39 15.67
N PHE A 560 12.55 -2.04 14.95
CA PHE A 560 11.57 -2.98 14.44
C PHE A 560 11.84 -3.43 12.99
N ILE A 561 12.92 -2.98 12.37
CA ILE A 561 13.29 -3.42 11.02
C ILE A 561 13.78 -4.86 11.06
N ASP A 562 13.34 -5.66 10.09
CA ASP A 562 13.87 -6.98 9.83
C ASP A 562 15.01 -6.93 8.81
N GLU A 563 16.21 -7.24 9.26
CA GLU A 563 17.40 -7.39 8.42
C GLU A 563 17.27 -8.57 7.45
N LYS A 564 16.41 -9.55 7.76
CA LYS A 564 16.08 -10.69 6.90
C LYS A 564 14.87 -10.43 6.00
N SER A 565 14.48 -9.17 5.84
CA SER A 565 13.37 -8.75 4.98
C SER A 565 13.64 -8.96 3.48
N GLU A 566 14.89 -9.16 3.08
CA GLU A 566 15.31 -9.52 1.73
C GLU A 566 16.36 -10.63 1.79
N ALA A 567 16.23 -11.63 0.93
CA ALA A 567 17.22 -12.66 0.69
C ALA A 567 17.40 -12.82 -0.83
N VAL A 568 18.65 -12.85 -1.28
CA VAL A 568 19.00 -13.04 -2.69
C VAL A 568 19.48 -14.47 -2.88
N SER A 569 18.88 -15.18 -3.82
CA SER A 569 19.27 -16.54 -4.24
C SER A 569 19.67 -16.53 -5.71
N HIS A 570 20.49 -17.51 -6.12
CA HIS A 570 20.90 -17.70 -7.50
C HIS A 570 20.38 -19.05 -7.97
N GLY A 571 19.42 -19.00 -8.88
CA GLY A 571 18.68 -20.15 -9.35
C GLY A 571 18.73 -20.28 -10.86
N TYR A 572 17.85 -21.13 -11.38
CA TYR A 572 17.71 -21.40 -12.80
C TYR A 572 16.24 -21.41 -13.19
N ALA A 573 15.90 -20.73 -14.28
CA ALA A 573 14.61 -20.79 -14.93
C ALA A 573 14.70 -21.65 -16.21
N GLU A 574 13.57 -22.17 -16.67
CA GLU A 574 13.50 -22.81 -17.98
C GLU A 574 13.79 -21.82 -19.12
N LYS A 575 14.24 -22.34 -20.26
CA LYS A 575 14.55 -21.53 -21.44
C LYS A 575 13.36 -20.67 -21.88
N GLY A 576 13.64 -19.45 -22.31
CA GLY A 576 12.66 -18.50 -22.82
C GLY A 576 12.14 -17.54 -21.76
N VAL A 577 12.41 -17.77 -20.47
CA VAL A 577 12.08 -16.81 -19.41
C VAL A 577 12.90 -15.52 -19.54
N GLU A 578 14.12 -15.57 -20.11
CA GLU A 578 14.94 -14.40 -20.44
C GLU A 578 14.28 -13.43 -21.43
N ASN A 579 13.30 -13.90 -22.20
CA ASN A 579 12.58 -13.07 -23.18
C ASN A 579 11.42 -12.28 -22.56
N PHE A 580 11.15 -12.48 -21.27
CA PHE A 580 10.10 -11.76 -20.56
C PHE A 580 10.53 -10.30 -20.34
N LYS A 581 9.61 -9.38 -20.59
CA LYS A 581 9.88 -7.95 -20.45
C LYS A 581 9.90 -7.55 -18.97
N GLN A 582 10.57 -6.45 -18.66
CA GLN A 582 10.47 -5.81 -17.34
C GLN A 582 9.00 -5.64 -16.94
N PHE A 583 8.71 -5.87 -15.66
CA PHE A 583 7.35 -5.89 -15.09
C PHE A 583 6.42 -7.00 -15.60
N GLN A 584 6.90 -7.94 -16.42
CA GLN A 584 6.12 -9.12 -16.79
C GLN A 584 6.17 -10.16 -15.67
N SER A 585 4.99 -10.61 -15.23
CA SER A 585 4.86 -11.57 -14.14
C SER A 585 4.62 -13.00 -14.66
N ILE A 586 5.18 -13.97 -13.93
CA ILE A 586 4.98 -15.40 -14.13
C ILE A 586 4.56 -16.05 -12.81
N GLN A 587 3.98 -17.24 -12.90
CA GLN A 587 3.87 -18.15 -11.77
C GLN A 587 4.99 -19.20 -11.88
N ALA A 588 6.01 -19.10 -11.03
CA ALA A 588 6.97 -20.18 -10.86
C ALA A 588 6.29 -21.32 -10.09
N GLU A 589 6.07 -22.43 -10.78
CA GLU A 589 5.24 -23.51 -10.24
C GLU A 589 5.78 -24.03 -8.90
N ARG A 590 4.87 -24.14 -7.92
CA ARG A 590 5.11 -24.51 -6.52
C ARG A 590 5.78 -23.44 -5.65
N PHE A 591 6.42 -22.44 -6.23
CA PHE A 591 7.13 -21.40 -5.46
C PHE A 591 6.30 -20.15 -5.24
N GLY A 592 5.59 -19.67 -6.26
CA GLY A 592 4.83 -18.43 -6.16
C GLY A 592 4.79 -17.65 -7.45
N TYR A 593 4.51 -16.36 -7.33
CA TYR A 593 4.51 -15.42 -8.43
C TYR A 593 5.78 -14.58 -8.40
N PHE A 594 6.35 -14.37 -9.58
CA PHE A 594 7.59 -13.64 -9.76
C PHE A 594 7.42 -12.62 -10.88
N VAL A 595 8.14 -11.51 -10.80
CA VAL A 595 8.14 -10.45 -11.82
C VAL A 595 9.58 -10.13 -12.22
N VAL A 596 9.80 -9.86 -13.50
CA VAL A 596 11.10 -9.38 -14.00
C VAL A 596 11.38 -7.98 -13.44
N ASP A 597 12.45 -7.85 -12.66
CA ASP A 597 12.86 -6.58 -12.05
C ASP A 597 13.55 -5.66 -13.07
N PRO A 598 13.39 -4.33 -12.96
CA PRO A 598 14.08 -3.37 -13.83
C PRO A 598 15.60 -3.44 -13.82
N ASP A 599 16.23 -4.00 -12.78
CA ASP A 599 17.68 -4.24 -12.74
C ASP A 599 18.14 -5.33 -13.74
N THR A 600 17.21 -6.02 -14.41
CA THR A 600 17.51 -7.01 -15.45
C THR A 600 18.25 -6.36 -16.63
N THR A 601 19.35 -6.99 -17.05
CA THR A 601 20.12 -6.64 -18.25
C THR A 601 20.18 -7.84 -19.21
N ALA A 602 20.77 -7.67 -20.40
CA ALA A 602 20.85 -8.74 -21.40
C ALA A 602 21.53 -10.02 -20.90
N ASP A 603 22.50 -9.90 -20.00
CA ASP A 603 23.29 -11.02 -19.47
C ASP A 603 22.93 -11.40 -18.03
N HIS A 604 21.99 -10.67 -17.41
CA HIS A 604 21.65 -10.84 -16.00
C HIS A 604 20.15 -10.67 -15.78
N LEU A 605 19.45 -11.80 -15.67
CA LEU A 605 18.02 -11.84 -15.35
C LEU A 605 17.81 -11.73 -13.84
N VAL A 606 17.02 -10.74 -13.42
CA VAL A 606 16.64 -10.51 -12.02
C VAL A 606 15.13 -10.66 -11.88
N MET A 607 14.69 -11.49 -10.93
CA MET A 607 13.28 -11.68 -10.65
C MET A 607 12.94 -11.46 -9.17
N ASN A 608 11.94 -10.63 -8.93
CA ASN A 608 11.38 -10.40 -7.60
C ASN A 608 10.28 -11.40 -7.31
N ARG A 609 10.29 -12.05 -6.14
CA ARG A 609 9.13 -12.81 -5.66
C ARG A 609 8.03 -11.83 -5.29
N VAL A 610 6.95 -11.78 -6.06
CA VAL A 610 5.76 -10.97 -5.76
C VAL A 610 5.11 -11.50 -4.49
N LEU A 611 4.63 -12.74 -4.52
CA LEU A 611 3.97 -13.43 -3.41
C LEU A 611 4.12 -14.96 -3.51
N GLY A 612 4.10 -15.65 -2.36
CA GLY A 612 4.04 -17.11 -2.31
C GLY A 612 2.66 -17.66 -2.68
N LEU A 613 2.62 -18.95 -3.06
CA LEU A 613 1.34 -19.64 -3.27
C LEU A 613 0.53 -19.69 -1.96
N ARG A 614 -0.79 -19.91 -2.09
CA ARG A 614 -1.68 -19.99 -0.93
C ARG A 614 -1.24 -21.15 -0.03
N GLU A 615 -0.86 -20.84 1.21
CA GLU A 615 -0.58 -21.87 2.20
C GLU A 615 -1.89 -22.45 2.74
N ASP A 616 -1.97 -23.78 2.77
CA ASP A 616 -2.97 -24.46 3.59
C ASP A 616 -2.68 -24.14 5.06
N LYS A 617 -3.67 -23.60 5.76
CA LYS A 617 -3.61 -23.13 7.17
C LYS A 617 -3.16 -24.16 8.23
N GLY A 618 -2.64 -25.33 7.82
CA GLY A 618 -2.12 -26.39 8.68
C GLY A 618 -0.62 -26.69 8.52
N LYS A 619 0.12 -25.95 7.68
CA LYS A 619 1.58 -26.11 7.56
C LYS A 619 2.28 -24.89 8.16
N ALA A 620 2.54 -24.95 9.47
CA ALA A 620 3.56 -24.09 10.06
C ALA A 620 4.91 -24.35 9.38
N THR A 621 5.59 -23.26 9.06
CA THR A 621 6.91 -23.16 8.41
C THR A 621 7.98 -24.09 9.00
N MET A 622 8.84 -24.65 8.14
CA MET A 622 10.13 -25.28 8.47
C MET A 622 11.26 -24.49 7.78
N PRO A 623 12.53 -24.68 8.15
CA PRO A 623 13.20 -24.38 9.41
C PRO A 623 14.11 -23.14 9.29
N GLU A 624 14.58 -22.59 10.41
CA GLU A 624 15.68 -21.61 10.40
C GLU A 624 16.92 -22.17 9.68
N PRO A 625 17.66 -21.36 8.91
CA PRO A 625 19.01 -21.74 8.51
C PRO A 625 19.85 -21.94 9.77
N ALA A 626 20.44 -23.12 9.91
CA ALA A 626 21.25 -23.48 11.06
C ALA A 626 22.36 -22.44 11.25
N ALA A 627 22.26 -21.66 12.32
CA ALA A 627 23.35 -20.82 12.77
C ALA A 627 24.55 -21.72 13.09
N ALA A 628 25.66 -21.52 12.40
CA ALA A 628 26.93 -22.13 12.76
C ALA A 628 27.26 -21.74 14.19
N LYS A 629 27.16 -22.70 15.12
CA LYS A 629 27.69 -22.54 16.47
C LYS A 629 29.21 -22.39 16.36
N LYS A 630 29.73 -21.27 16.84
CA LYS A 630 31.10 -21.20 17.38
C LYS A 630 31.07 -21.67 18.82
#